data_AF-A0A2M7JU47-F1
#
_entry.id   AF-A0A2M7JU47-F1
#
_cell.length_a   1.000
_cell.length_b   1.000
_cell.length_c   1.000
_cell.angle_alpha   90.00
_cell.angle_beta   90.00
_cell.angle_gamma   90.00
#
_symmetry.space_group_name_H-M   'P 1'
#
loop_
_entity.id
_entity.type
_entity.pdbx_description
1 polymer ?
#
loop_
_entity_poly.entity_id
_entity_poly.type
_entity_poly.pdbx_seq_one_letter_code
_entity_poly.pdbx_strand_id
1 'polypeptide(L)'
;MFTTPESGPSVFGRKSISIFVENAIKQGAIFDVYSSQSKTLKKETKETKETKETKETKETQEIKEKKVPGRGEELKELITIFQEVLSQAERLVDGSLRRKGLFLKLFKESLIEKSVEFAFLDPFAGEFEYREGTIQFTGEIGVKNFTKGIVDCLVATLSLLEKELPKDKILSLKLKAGIESSLEQHGEALKRLGVGAITSLIFK
;
A
#
# COMPACT_ATOMS: atom_id res chain seq x y z
N MET A 1 -38.55 1.32 29.31
CA MET A 1 -37.42 1.74 30.17
C MET A 1 -36.43 0.57 30.19
N PHE A 2 -35.24 0.76 29.63
CA PHE A 2 -34.21 -0.28 29.57
C PHE A 2 -33.34 -0.19 30.83
N THR A 3 -33.37 -1.23 31.66
CA THR A 3 -32.54 -1.34 32.85
C THR A 3 -31.17 -1.89 32.44
N THR A 4 -30.11 -1.11 32.63
CA THR A 4 -28.74 -1.60 32.56
C THR A 4 -28.42 -2.43 33.81
N PRO A 5 -27.81 -3.62 33.68
CA PRO A 5 -27.34 -4.36 34.85
C PRO A 5 -26.14 -3.65 35.48
N GLU A 6 -26.22 -3.41 36.80
CA GLU A 6 -25.07 -3.00 37.60
C GLU A 6 -24.04 -4.12 37.65
N SER A 7 -22.79 -3.80 37.33
CA SER A 7 -21.62 -4.67 37.40
C SER A 7 -21.54 -5.78 36.34
N GLY A 8 -21.26 -5.37 35.09
CA GLY A 8 -20.71 -6.23 34.05
C GLY A 8 -19.18 -6.16 34.00
N PRO A 9 -18.48 -7.23 33.59
CA PRO A 9 -17.02 -7.23 33.49
C PRO A 9 -16.55 -6.14 32.52
N SER A 10 -15.51 -5.40 32.91
CA SER A 10 -14.89 -4.34 32.11
C SER A 10 -14.62 -4.83 30.68
N VAL A 11 -15.28 -4.18 29.72
CA VAL A 11 -15.24 -4.54 28.29
C VAL A 11 -13.87 -4.21 27.67
N PHE A 12 -13.04 -3.43 28.37
CA PHE A 12 -11.75 -2.92 27.90
C PHE A 12 -10.55 -3.59 28.57
N GLY A 13 -10.50 -4.93 28.57
CA GLY A 13 -9.32 -5.69 29.01
C GLY A 13 -8.92 -6.72 27.97
N ARG A 14 -7.61 -6.98 27.78
CA ARG A 14 -7.13 -7.98 26.80
C ARG A 14 -7.70 -9.41 26.99
N LYS A 15 -8.34 -9.69 28.12
CA LYS A 15 -9.02 -10.96 28.44
C LYS A 15 -10.54 -10.93 28.23
N SER A 16 -11.15 -9.76 28.03
CA SER A 16 -12.61 -9.64 27.87
C SER A 16 -13.08 -10.35 26.61
N ILE A 17 -12.33 -10.21 25.51
CA ILE A 17 -12.66 -10.79 24.20
C ILE A 17 -12.83 -12.31 24.29
N SER A 18 -11.92 -13.04 24.94
CA SER A 18 -12.02 -14.50 25.08
C SER A 18 -13.28 -14.93 25.85
N ILE A 19 -13.62 -14.20 26.91
CA ILE A 19 -14.81 -14.48 27.75
C ILE A 19 -16.09 -14.24 26.95
N PHE A 20 -16.14 -13.17 26.15
CA PHE A 20 -17.28 -12.86 25.29
C PHE A 20 -17.46 -13.91 24.18
N VAL A 21 -16.38 -14.31 23.51
CA VAL A 21 -16.42 -15.36 22.48
C VAL A 21 -16.89 -16.68 23.08
N GLU A 22 -16.37 -17.07 24.25
CA GLU A 22 -16.76 -18.31 24.92
C GLU A 22 -18.24 -18.31 25.33
N ASN A 23 -18.74 -17.19 25.87
CA ASN A 23 -20.16 -17.05 26.21
C ASN A 23 -21.05 -17.05 24.97
N ALA A 24 -20.63 -16.42 23.86
CA ALA A 24 -21.40 -16.42 22.63
C ALA A 24 -21.51 -17.83 22.03
N ILE A 25 -20.43 -18.62 22.05
CA ILE A 25 -20.44 -20.02 21.61
C ILE A 25 -21.37 -20.87 22.49
N LYS A 26 -21.36 -20.67 23.81
CA LYS A 26 -22.30 -21.34 24.74
C LYS A 26 -23.77 -21.00 24.45
N GLN A 27 -24.03 -19.83 23.87
CA GLN A 27 -25.36 -19.40 23.43
C GLN A 27 -25.70 -19.82 22.00
N GLY A 28 -24.89 -20.70 21.39
CA GLY A 28 -25.14 -21.25 20.06
C GLY A 28 -24.66 -20.38 18.90
N ALA A 29 -23.89 -19.32 19.16
CA ALA A 29 -23.26 -18.54 18.09
C ALA A 29 -22.14 -19.36 17.42
N ILE A 30 -22.17 -19.40 16.09
CA ILE A 30 -21.13 -20.04 15.27
C ILE A 30 -20.30 -18.93 14.63
N PHE A 31 -18.99 -18.97 14.86
CA PHE A 31 -18.03 -18.06 14.25
C PHE A 31 -17.20 -18.83 13.24
N ASP A 32 -17.45 -18.60 11.95
CA ASP A 32 -16.63 -19.16 10.87
C ASP A 32 -15.47 -18.19 10.58
N VAL A 33 -14.43 -18.29 11.40
CA VAL A 33 -13.21 -17.48 11.26
C VAL A 33 -12.08 -18.44 10.87
N TYR A 34 -11.42 -18.17 9.74
CA TYR A 34 -10.19 -18.84 9.35
C TYR A 34 -9.13 -18.65 10.45
N SER A 35 -8.99 -19.61 11.35
CA SER A 35 -8.00 -19.54 12.42
C SER A 35 -6.61 -19.81 11.84
N SER A 36 -5.78 -18.78 11.66
CA SER A 36 -4.34 -18.98 11.58
C SER A 36 -3.85 -19.29 13.01
N GLN A 37 -3.65 -20.57 13.29
CA GLN A 37 -3.09 -21.02 14.57
C GLN A 37 -1.67 -20.44 14.73
N SER A 38 -1.55 -19.39 15.54
CA SER A 38 -0.26 -18.91 16.03
C SER A 38 0.27 -19.91 17.07
N LYS A 39 0.99 -20.93 16.58
CA LYS A 39 1.71 -21.89 17.42
C LYS A 39 2.89 -21.19 18.12
N THR A 40 2.74 -21.04 19.43
CA THR A 40 3.81 -20.77 20.39
C THR A 40 4.95 -21.79 20.29
N LEU A 41 6.18 -21.29 20.24
CA LEU A 41 7.43 -22.07 20.30
C LEU A 41 7.49 -22.97 21.54
N LYS A 42 7.73 -24.27 21.33
CA LYS A 42 8.52 -25.12 22.23
C LYS A 42 9.45 -26.02 21.42
N LYS A 43 10.68 -26.11 21.89
CA LYS A 43 11.87 -26.74 21.31
C LYS A 43 12.03 -28.12 21.93
N GLU A 44 12.25 -29.17 21.14
CA GLU A 44 13.00 -30.38 21.52
C GLU A 44 13.31 -31.23 20.27
N THR A 45 14.43 -31.94 20.31
CA THR A 45 15.22 -32.47 19.18
C THR A 45 15.31 -34.00 19.23
N LYS A 46 15.53 -34.63 18.04
CA LYS A 46 16.05 -36.01 17.74
C LYS A 46 15.01 -37.15 17.74
N GLU A 47 15.06 -38.22 16.92
CA GLU A 47 15.89 -38.75 15.81
C GLU A 47 15.02 -39.87 15.15
N THR A 48 14.75 -39.85 13.83
CA THR A 48 15.31 -40.71 12.74
C THR A 48 14.80 -42.17 12.61
N LYS A 49 14.15 -42.49 11.47
CA LYS A 49 14.53 -43.50 10.41
C LYS A 49 13.30 -44.06 9.65
N GLU A 50 13.17 -43.71 8.36
CA GLU A 50 13.40 -44.53 7.13
C GLU A 50 12.18 -45.42 6.77
N THR A 51 11.64 -45.48 5.54
CA THR A 51 12.34 -45.86 4.30
C THR A 51 11.43 -45.70 3.03
N LYS A 52 11.98 -45.13 1.93
CA LYS A 52 11.81 -45.40 0.47
C LYS A 52 10.44 -45.29 -0.23
N GLU A 53 10.30 -44.99 -1.53
CA GLU A 53 11.10 -44.45 -2.65
C GLU A 53 10.12 -44.29 -3.82
N THR A 54 10.05 -43.13 -4.48
CA THR A 54 9.92 -43.06 -5.95
C THR A 54 10.52 -41.73 -6.43
N LYS A 55 11.69 -41.82 -7.08
CA LYS A 55 12.29 -40.80 -7.95
C LYS A 55 11.47 -40.76 -9.25
N GLU A 56 11.19 -39.59 -9.82
CA GLU A 56 11.84 -39.01 -11.01
C GLU A 56 11.00 -37.76 -11.37
N THR A 57 11.45 -36.59 -11.80
CA THR A 57 12.77 -36.01 -12.08
C THR A 57 12.62 -34.49 -11.96
N LYS A 58 13.61 -33.85 -11.33
CA LYS A 58 13.76 -32.41 -11.17
C LYS A 58 14.32 -31.80 -12.46
N GLU A 59 13.66 -30.77 -12.97
CA GLU A 59 14.35 -29.63 -13.60
C GLU A 59 14.07 -28.39 -12.75
N THR A 60 14.84 -28.28 -11.67
CA THR A 60 15.01 -27.01 -10.94
C THR A 60 16.01 -26.18 -11.74
N GLN A 61 15.52 -25.31 -12.61
CA GLN A 61 16.33 -24.20 -13.06
C GLN A 61 16.39 -23.18 -11.93
N GLU A 62 17.48 -23.29 -11.17
CA GLU A 62 18.03 -22.23 -10.33
C GLU A 62 18.20 -20.96 -11.16
N ILE A 63 17.21 -20.07 -11.13
CA ILE A 63 17.48 -18.65 -11.37
C ILE A 63 18.15 -18.17 -10.09
N LYS A 64 19.49 -18.25 -10.10
CA LYS A 64 20.36 -17.57 -9.15
C LYS A 64 19.85 -16.15 -8.94
N GLU A 65 19.33 -15.89 -7.74
CA GLU A 65 19.15 -14.54 -7.22
C GLU A 65 20.50 -13.84 -7.28
N LYS A 66 20.74 -13.12 -8.38
CA LYS A 66 21.64 -11.99 -8.38
C LYS A 66 20.89 -10.90 -7.60
N LYS A 67 21.04 -10.92 -6.27
CA LYS A 67 20.71 -9.76 -5.44
C LYS A 67 21.68 -8.65 -5.84
N VAL A 68 21.29 -7.90 -6.87
CA VAL A 68 22.03 -6.70 -7.30
C VAL A 68 21.89 -5.70 -6.16
N PRO A 69 22.99 -5.32 -5.48
CA PRO A 69 22.91 -4.48 -4.29
C PRO A 69 22.34 -3.07 -4.55
N GLY A 70 22.13 -2.66 -5.81
CA GLY A 70 21.55 -1.35 -6.15
C GLY A 70 20.02 -1.32 -6.34
N ARG A 71 19.35 -2.44 -6.66
CA ARG A 71 17.93 -2.40 -7.08
C ARG A 71 16.98 -1.92 -5.96
N GLY A 72 17.30 -2.27 -4.71
CA GLY A 72 16.51 -1.84 -3.55
C GLY A 72 16.78 -0.39 -3.15
N GLU A 73 17.97 0.14 -3.43
CA GLU A 73 18.34 1.53 -3.11
C GLU A 73 17.71 2.50 -4.10
N GLU A 74 17.75 2.17 -5.39
CA GLU A 74 17.09 2.92 -6.46
C GLU A 74 15.58 3.08 -6.22
N LEU A 75 14.93 2.01 -5.74
CA LEU A 75 13.51 2.04 -5.44
C LEU A 75 13.20 2.87 -4.19
N LYS A 76 14.03 2.79 -3.15
CA LYS A 76 13.88 3.63 -1.94
C LYS A 76 14.04 5.11 -2.25
N GLU A 77 15.01 5.46 -3.08
CA GLU A 77 15.21 6.82 -3.57
C GLU A 77 13.97 7.28 -4.35
N LEU A 78 13.47 6.46 -5.27
CA LEU A 78 12.27 6.76 -6.04
C LEU A 78 11.02 6.93 -5.15
N ILE A 79 10.85 6.08 -4.13
CA ILE A 79 9.77 6.20 -3.15
C ILE A 79 9.85 7.56 -2.44
N THR A 80 11.05 7.99 -2.05
CA THR A 80 11.27 9.28 -1.38
C THR A 80 10.85 10.44 -2.27
N ILE A 81 11.20 10.40 -3.57
CA ILE A 81 10.79 11.40 -4.55
C ILE A 81 9.26 11.46 -4.66
N PHE A 82 8.60 10.30 -4.83
CA PHE A 82 7.14 10.27 -4.97
C PHE A 82 6.41 10.63 -3.68
N GLN A 83 6.96 10.34 -2.51
CA GLN A 83 6.42 10.81 -1.23
C GLN A 83 6.33 12.34 -1.21
N GLU A 84 7.40 13.03 -1.63
CA GLU A 84 7.42 14.49 -1.68
C GLU A 84 6.39 15.04 -2.68
N VAL A 85 6.36 14.46 -3.89
CA VAL A 85 5.40 14.84 -4.94
C VAL A 85 3.94 14.68 -4.47
N LEU A 86 3.59 13.51 -3.92
CA LEU A 86 2.24 13.24 -3.45
C LEU A 86 1.88 14.11 -2.24
N SER A 87 2.81 14.31 -1.31
CA SER A 87 2.63 15.20 -0.17
C SER A 87 2.39 16.64 -0.60
N GLN A 88 3.11 17.11 -1.63
CA GLN A 88 2.90 18.44 -2.17
C GLN A 88 1.55 18.57 -2.86
N ALA A 89 1.16 17.57 -3.67
CA ALA A 89 -0.15 17.53 -4.30
C ALA A 89 -1.28 17.55 -3.25
N GLU A 90 -1.20 16.71 -2.22
CA GLU A 90 -2.15 16.65 -1.12
C GLU A 90 -2.29 18.00 -0.41
N ARG A 91 -1.17 18.63 -0.03
CA ARG A 91 -1.17 19.96 0.61
C ARG A 91 -1.82 21.03 -0.27
N LEU A 92 -1.58 21.01 -1.58
CA LEU A 92 -2.16 21.98 -2.51
C LEU A 92 -3.66 21.81 -2.67
N VAL A 93 -4.15 20.57 -2.78
CA VAL A 93 -5.57 20.27 -2.93
C VAL A 93 -6.32 20.54 -1.63
N ASP A 94 -5.93 19.86 -0.55
CA ASP A 94 -6.68 19.90 0.71
C ASP A 94 -6.50 21.26 1.41
N GLY A 95 -5.35 21.90 1.25
CA GLY A 95 -5.06 23.23 1.79
C GLY A 95 -5.85 24.34 1.10
N SER A 96 -6.05 24.27 -0.21
CA SER A 96 -6.79 25.29 -0.96
C SER A 96 -8.31 25.19 -0.75
N LEU A 97 -8.83 23.97 -0.58
CA LEU A 97 -10.27 23.71 -0.48
C LEU A 97 -10.81 23.72 0.95
N ARG A 98 -9.93 23.83 1.96
CA ARG A 98 -10.25 23.65 3.39
C ARG A 98 -11.01 22.34 3.68
N ARG A 99 -10.93 21.37 2.78
CA ARG A 99 -11.56 20.05 2.86
C ARG A 99 -10.45 19.02 2.93
N LYS A 100 -10.15 18.55 4.14
CA LYS A 100 -9.11 17.54 4.37
C LYS A 100 -9.54 16.18 3.79
N GLY A 101 -8.58 15.47 3.21
CA GLY A 101 -8.74 14.11 2.73
C GLY A 101 -9.38 13.97 1.35
N LEU A 102 -9.61 15.07 0.61
CA LEU A 102 -10.15 14.97 -0.75
C LEU A 102 -9.12 14.32 -1.68
N PHE A 103 -7.88 14.80 -1.64
CA PHE A 103 -6.80 14.20 -2.44
C PHE A 103 -6.63 12.72 -2.10
N LEU A 104 -6.52 12.38 -0.81
CA LEU A 104 -6.34 11.00 -0.38
C LEU A 104 -7.48 10.09 -0.84
N LYS A 105 -8.74 10.57 -0.78
CA LYS A 105 -9.91 9.82 -1.28
C LYS A 105 -9.77 9.51 -2.77
N LEU A 106 -9.51 10.52 -3.59
CA LEU A 106 -9.40 10.36 -5.06
C LEU A 106 -8.15 9.55 -5.45
N PHE A 107 -7.06 9.69 -4.71
CA PHE A 107 -5.87 8.89 -4.91
C PHE A 107 -6.12 7.41 -4.60
N LYS A 108 -6.86 7.09 -3.53
CA LYS A 108 -7.24 5.69 -3.26
C LYS A 108 -8.17 5.11 -4.32
N GLU A 109 -9.06 5.91 -4.87
CA GLU A 109 -9.92 5.50 -5.98
C GLU A 109 -9.08 5.16 -7.22
N SER A 110 -8.07 5.98 -7.56
CA SER A 110 -7.17 5.69 -8.67
C SER A 110 -6.28 4.46 -8.43
N LEU A 111 -5.84 4.20 -7.20
CA LEU A 111 -5.12 2.97 -6.85
C LEU A 111 -5.95 1.72 -7.15
N ILE A 112 -7.24 1.75 -6.79
CA ILE A 112 -8.17 0.62 -7.06
C ILE A 112 -8.39 0.44 -8.55
N GLU A 113 -8.56 1.53 -9.30
CA GLU A 113 -8.73 1.44 -10.76
C GLU A 113 -7.49 0.86 -11.44
N LYS A 114 -6.30 1.29 -10.99
CA LYS A 114 -5.02 0.87 -11.57
C LYS A 114 -4.49 -0.46 -11.05
N SER A 115 -5.10 -1.06 -10.03
CA SER A 115 -4.70 -2.38 -9.54
C SER A 115 -4.88 -3.49 -10.57
N VAL A 116 -5.80 -3.30 -11.53
CA VAL A 116 -6.00 -4.23 -12.66
C VAL A 116 -4.74 -4.33 -13.53
N GLU A 117 -4.05 -3.20 -13.74
CA GLU A 117 -2.82 -3.12 -14.53
C GLU A 117 -1.57 -3.37 -13.67
N PHE A 118 -1.62 -2.98 -12.39
CA PHE A 118 -0.50 -3.01 -11.47
C PHE A 118 -0.91 -3.65 -10.13
N ALA A 119 -0.70 -4.97 -10.01
CA ALA A 119 -1.13 -5.75 -8.85
C ALA A 119 -0.62 -5.22 -7.50
N PHE A 120 0.56 -4.57 -7.47
CA PHE A 120 1.13 -4.00 -6.24
C PHE A 120 0.30 -2.83 -5.66
N LEU A 121 -0.60 -2.24 -6.46
CA LEU A 121 -1.52 -1.19 -6.04
C LEU A 121 -2.82 -1.74 -5.44
N ASP A 122 -3.02 -3.06 -5.47
CA ASP A 122 -4.20 -3.70 -4.90
C ASP A 122 -4.24 -3.44 -3.38
N PRO A 123 -5.28 -2.76 -2.86
CA PRO A 123 -5.41 -2.53 -1.43
C PRO A 123 -5.50 -3.82 -0.60
N PHE A 124 -5.84 -4.96 -1.21
CA PHE A 124 -5.91 -6.25 -0.54
C PHE A 124 -4.57 -7.00 -0.54
N ALA A 125 -3.67 -6.70 -1.47
CA ALA A 125 -2.33 -7.27 -1.49
C ALA A 125 -1.44 -6.68 -0.38
N GLY A 126 -1.70 -5.42 0.01
CA GLY A 126 -0.99 -4.74 1.09
C GLY A 126 0.47 -4.39 0.78
N GLU A 127 0.87 -4.47 -0.50
CA GLU A 127 2.24 -4.18 -0.93
C GLU A 127 2.54 -2.68 -0.99
N PHE A 128 1.53 -1.86 -1.25
CA PHE A 128 1.62 -0.41 -1.34
C PHE A 128 0.56 0.25 -0.46
N GLU A 129 1.00 1.19 0.37
CA GLU A 129 0.10 2.04 1.15
C GLU A 129 0.57 3.49 1.10
N TYR A 130 -0.37 4.41 0.87
CA TYR A 130 -0.15 5.85 1.00
C TYR A 130 -1.02 6.42 2.11
N ARG A 131 -0.38 7.03 3.12
CA ARG A 131 -1.05 7.76 4.21
C ARG A 131 -0.21 8.92 4.68
N GLU A 132 -0.85 10.06 4.89
CA GLU A 132 -0.24 11.24 5.53
C GLU A 132 1.09 11.64 4.87
N GLY A 133 1.11 11.70 3.54
CA GLY A 133 2.33 12.02 2.79
C GLY A 133 3.37 10.90 2.68
N THR A 134 3.16 9.77 3.35
CA THR A 134 4.12 8.68 3.45
C THR A 134 3.67 7.49 2.61
N ILE A 135 4.57 7.02 1.74
CA ILE A 135 4.45 5.76 1.01
C ILE A 135 5.13 4.66 1.83
N GLN A 136 4.42 3.59 2.12
CA GLN A 136 4.98 2.32 2.56
C GLN A 136 4.91 1.33 1.41
N PHE A 137 6.03 0.71 1.09
CA PHE A 137 6.12 -0.26 0.01
C PHE A 137 6.95 -1.47 0.43
N THR A 138 6.36 -2.66 0.33
CA THR A 138 7.00 -3.94 0.69
C THR A 138 7.10 -4.90 -0.48
N GLY A 139 6.56 -4.55 -1.65
CA GLY A 139 6.62 -5.37 -2.84
C GLY A 139 8.02 -5.42 -3.47
N GLU A 140 8.19 -6.33 -4.43
CA GLU A 140 9.42 -6.45 -5.22
C GLU A 140 9.14 -6.17 -6.69
N ILE A 141 9.26 -4.90 -7.07
CA ILE A 141 8.98 -4.46 -8.44
C ILE A 141 10.17 -3.68 -9.02
N GLY A 142 10.27 -3.64 -10.35
CA GLY A 142 11.25 -2.80 -11.03
C GLY A 142 10.89 -1.31 -10.92
N VAL A 143 11.91 -0.46 -10.80
CA VAL A 143 11.82 1.01 -10.73
C VAL A 143 10.85 1.57 -11.78
N LYS A 144 10.97 1.13 -13.04
CA LYS A 144 10.11 1.60 -14.15
C LYS A 144 8.63 1.27 -13.97
N ASN A 145 8.31 0.05 -13.53
CA ASN A 145 6.92 -0.37 -13.34
C ASN A 145 6.30 0.31 -12.13
N PHE A 146 7.08 0.50 -11.05
CA PHE A 146 6.66 1.32 -9.92
C PHE A 146 6.34 2.74 -10.35
N THR A 147 7.28 3.42 -11.04
CA THR A 147 7.06 4.78 -11.56
C THR A 147 5.80 4.84 -12.42
N LYS A 148 5.63 3.91 -13.36
CA LYS A 148 4.48 3.89 -14.25
C LYS A 148 3.17 3.79 -13.46
N GLY A 149 3.08 2.87 -12.51
CA GLY A 149 1.89 2.72 -11.66
C GLY A 149 1.57 3.99 -10.88
N ILE A 150 2.57 4.61 -10.24
CA ILE A 150 2.34 5.84 -9.46
C ILE A 150 1.95 7.03 -10.35
N VAL A 151 2.61 7.18 -11.51
CA VAL A 151 2.29 8.23 -12.49
C VAL A 151 0.89 8.06 -13.03
N ASP A 152 0.50 6.85 -13.43
CA ASP A 152 -0.84 6.57 -13.96
C ASP A 152 -1.92 6.85 -12.90
N CYS A 153 -1.67 6.51 -11.63
CA CYS A 153 -2.56 6.87 -10.52
C CYS A 153 -2.64 8.38 -10.32
N LEU A 154 -1.51 9.09 -10.37
CA LEU A 154 -1.49 10.55 -10.19
C LEU A 154 -2.27 11.24 -11.31
N VAL A 155 -2.07 10.84 -12.57
CA VAL A 155 -2.81 11.36 -13.73
C VAL A 155 -4.32 11.11 -13.59
N ALA A 156 -4.71 9.88 -13.20
CA ALA A 156 -6.10 9.56 -12.95
C ALA A 156 -6.69 10.42 -11.81
N THR A 157 -5.93 10.62 -10.73
CA THR A 157 -6.32 11.46 -9.59
C THR A 157 -6.53 12.92 -10.01
N LEU A 158 -5.63 13.49 -10.81
CA LEU A 158 -5.77 14.84 -11.36
C LEU A 158 -7.04 14.95 -12.23
N SER A 159 -7.30 13.94 -13.06
CA SER A 159 -8.50 13.90 -13.91
C SER A 159 -9.79 13.81 -13.09
N LEU A 160 -9.81 13.04 -11.99
CA LEU A 160 -10.94 12.99 -11.07
C LEU A 160 -11.13 14.32 -10.34
N LEU A 161 -10.04 14.98 -9.96
CA LEU A 161 -10.09 16.27 -9.29
C LEU A 161 -10.67 17.36 -10.19
N GLU A 162 -10.31 17.36 -11.47
CA GLU A 162 -10.91 18.28 -12.46
C GLU A 162 -12.42 18.06 -12.63
N LYS A 163 -12.92 16.83 -12.48
CA LYS A 163 -14.35 16.51 -12.50
C LYS A 163 -15.08 16.97 -11.24
N GLU A 164 -14.46 16.83 -10.07
CA GLU A 164 -15.01 17.29 -8.79
C GLU A 164 -14.98 18.82 -8.64
N LEU A 165 -14.00 19.49 -9.27
CA LEU A 165 -13.76 20.92 -9.15
C LEU A 165 -13.63 21.64 -10.51
N PRO A 166 -14.66 21.57 -11.39
CA PRO A 166 -14.57 22.09 -12.75
C PRO A 166 -14.41 23.62 -12.84
N LYS A 167 -14.66 24.33 -11.73
CA LYS A 167 -14.59 25.80 -11.67
C LYS A 167 -13.22 26.32 -11.20
N ASP A 168 -12.37 25.48 -10.62
CA ASP A 168 -11.13 25.91 -9.97
C ASP A 168 -9.90 25.73 -10.88
N LYS A 169 -9.96 26.30 -12.10
CA LYS A 169 -8.84 26.22 -13.08
C LYS A 169 -7.50 26.69 -12.51
N ILE A 170 -7.52 27.67 -11.61
CA ILE A 170 -6.31 28.17 -10.92
C ILE A 170 -5.69 27.08 -10.05
N LEU A 171 -6.52 26.27 -9.38
CA LEU A 171 -6.05 25.17 -8.54
C LEU A 171 -5.40 24.08 -9.38
N SER A 172 -6.00 23.69 -10.51
CA SER A 172 -5.41 22.72 -11.43
C SER A 172 -4.05 23.19 -11.97
N LEU A 173 -3.93 24.46 -12.35
CA LEU A 173 -2.66 25.04 -12.81
C LEU A 173 -1.61 25.07 -11.69
N LYS A 174 -1.99 25.50 -10.48
CA LYS A 174 -1.10 25.51 -9.32
C LYS A 174 -0.64 24.11 -8.92
N LEU A 175 -1.54 23.13 -9.03
CA LEU A 175 -1.25 21.73 -8.74
C LEU A 175 -0.26 21.16 -9.75
N LYS A 176 -0.49 21.36 -11.05
CA LYS A 176 0.44 20.93 -12.11
C LYS A 176 1.81 21.58 -11.92
N ALA A 177 1.87 22.91 -11.76
CA ALA A 177 3.13 23.62 -11.51
C ALA A 177 3.84 23.15 -10.22
N GLY A 178 3.08 22.83 -9.16
CA GLY A 178 3.62 22.29 -7.92
C GLY A 178 4.24 20.92 -8.11
N ILE A 179 3.56 20.01 -8.81
CA ILE A 179 4.06 18.67 -9.12
C ILE A 179 5.29 18.76 -10.03
N GLU A 180 5.27 19.64 -11.03
CA GLU A 180 6.38 19.89 -11.95
C GLU A 180 7.62 20.37 -11.19
N SER A 181 7.47 21.40 -10.35
CA SER A 181 8.56 21.93 -9.53
C SER A 181 9.15 20.87 -8.60
N SER A 182 8.32 20.00 -8.01
CA SER A 182 8.79 18.89 -7.16
C SER A 182 9.61 17.87 -7.96
N LEU A 183 9.15 17.50 -9.16
CA LEU A 183 9.86 16.55 -10.01
C LEU A 183 11.17 17.14 -10.57
N GLU A 184 11.19 18.44 -10.89
CA GLU A 184 12.39 19.13 -11.36
C GLU A 184 13.52 19.14 -10.32
N GLN A 185 13.18 19.31 -9.04
CA GLN A 185 14.15 19.23 -7.93
C GLN A 185 14.89 17.88 -7.91
N HIS A 186 14.23 16.82 -8.37
CA HIS A 186 14.76 15.46 -8.44
C HIS A 186 15.15 15.03 -9.86
N GLY A 187 15.25 15.96 -10.81
CA GLY A 187 15.45 15.67 -12.23
C GLY A 187 16.70 14.86 -12.55
N GLU A 188 17.80 15.07 -11.83
CA GLU A 188 19.05 14.29 -11.98
C GLU A 188 18.87 12.84 -11.53
N ALA A 189 18.21 12.62 -10.39
CA ALA A 189 17.90 11.29 -9.88
C ALA A 189 16.97 10.54 -10.85
N LEU A 190 15.91 11.20 -11.35
CA LEU A 190 14.97 10.61 -12.31
C LEU A 190 15.65 10.24 -13.64
N LYS A 191 16.64 11.01 -14.09
CA LYS A 191 17.47 10.69 -15.28
C LYS A 191 18.36 9.48 -15.02
N ARG A 192 19.05 9.43 -13.87
CA ARG A 192 19.90 8.29 -13.49
C ARG A 192 19.09 6.99 -13.37
N LEU A 193 17.88 7.07 -12.83
CA LEU A 193 16.93 5.96 -12.69
C LEU A 193 16.27 5.56 -14.03
N GLY A 194 16.44 6.36 -15.09
CA GLY A 194 15.90 6.06 -16.42
C GLY A 194 14.37 6.18 -16.51
N VAL A 195 13.76 7.02 -15.66
CA VAL A 195 12.31 7.17 -15.53
C VAL A 195 11.79 8.58 -15.86
N GLY A 196 12.68 9.53 -16.18
CA GLY A 196 12.31 10.91 -16.50
C GLY A 196 11.24 11.04 -17.60
N ALA A 197 11.30 10.20 -18.63
CA ALA A 197 10.30 10.20 -19.71
C ALA A 197 8.90 9.75 -19.23
N ILE A 198 8.85 8.85 -18.24
CA ILE A 198 7.59 8.35 -17.66
C ILE A 198 6.97 9.46 -16.81
N THR A 199 7.77 10.14 -15.97
CA THR A 199 7.27 11.24 -15.13
C THR A 199 6.77 12.43 -15.95
N SER A 200 7.33 12.69 -17.13
CA SER A 200 6.83 13.74 -18.03
C SER A 200 5.41 13.49 -18.56
N LEU A 201 4.89 12.25 -18.48
CA LEU A 201 3.52 11.94 -18.90
C LEU A 201 2.46 12.62 -18.03
N ILE A 202 2.81 13.07 -16.81
CA ILE A 202 1.90 13.80 -15.93
C ILE A 202 1.39 15.10 -16.56
N PHE A 203 2.21 15.73 -17.40
CA PHE A 203 1.95 17.06 -17.96
C PHE A 203 1.47 17.03 -19.41
N LYS A 204 1.29 15.83 -19.98
CA LYS A 204 0.84 15.65 -21.35
C LYS A 204 -0.68 15.67 -21.44
#